data_AF-E3DA13-F1
#
_entry.id   AF-E3DA13-F1
#
_cell.length_a   1.000
_cell.length_b   1.000
_cell.length_c   1.000
_cell.angle_alpha   90.00
_cell.angle_beta   90.00
_cell.angle_gamma   90.00
#
_symmetry.space_group_name_H-M   'P 1'
#
loop_
_entity.id
_entity.type
_entity.pdbx_description
1 polymer ?
#
loop_
_entity_poly.entity_id
_entity_poly.type
_entity_poly.pdbx_seq_one_letter_code
_entity_poly.pdbx_strand_id
1 'polypeptide(L)'
;MGAAISLFNDAICVEVDRMRFLPVKTTNDLFIMRSDRFHLTDSYEMEDGNYIFPDIDLDPRYYRNINDFNERFPYSVPALAAAKSVTIRGDWTFGNQVSMFSDAVLEDTGEPSYVPNGEFVGPQGIEPDEWV
;
A
#
# COMPACT_ATOMS: atom_id res chain seq x y z
N MET A 1 -20.71 -7.60 15.98
CA MET A 1 -20.28 -7.70 17.40
C MET A 1 -20.33 -6.35 18.13
N GLY A 2 -19.87 -5.23 17.56
CA GLY A 2 -19.88 -3.91 18.25
C GLY A 2 -21.24 -3.39 18.75
N ALA A 3 -22.37 -3.79 18.15
CA ALA A 3 -23.71 -3.36 18.57
C ALA A 3 -24.10 -3.77 20.01
N ALA A 4 -23.42 -4.77 20.59
CA ALA A 4 -23.65 -5.25 21.95
C ALA A 4 -23.38 -4.19 23.03
N ILE A 5 -22.63 -3.12 22.70
CA ILE A 5 -22.38 -1.99 23.61
C ILE A 5 -23.68 -1.38 24.17
N SER A 6 -24.76 -1.40 23.38
CA SER A 6 -26.08 -0.88 23.78
C SER A 6 -26.81 -1.72 24.84
N LEU A 7 -26.30 -2.91 25.14
CA LEU A 7 -26.94 -3.87 26.05
C LEU A 7 -26.46 -3.73 27.50
N PHE A 8 -25.44 -2.90 27.77
CA PHE A 8 -24.84 -2.76 29.09
C PHE A 8 -24.95 -1.31 29.59
N ASN A 9 -25.44 -1.12 30.82
CA ASN A 9 -25.70 0.20 31.39
C ASN A 9 -24.44 1.05 31.59
N ASP A 10 -23.30 0.44 31.89
CA ASP A 10 -22.03 1.13 32.18
C ASP A 10 -20.99 0.99 31.06
N ALA A 11 -21.43 0.76 29.81
CA ALA A 11 -20.51 0.65 28.68
C ALA A 11 -19.87 2.00 28.33
N ILE A 12 -18.56 1.98 28.08
CA ILE A 12 -17.79 3.16 27.68
C ILE A 12 -16.95 2.88 26.43
N CYS A 13 -16.71 3.93 25.64
CA CYS A 13 -15.75 3.92 24.55
C CYS A 13 -14.45 4.56 25.03
N VAL A 14 -13.32 3.91 24.74
CA VAL A 14 -11.99 4.45 24.99
C VAL A 14 -11.33 4.70 23.65
N GLU A 15 -10.93 5.95 23.41
CA GLU A 15 -10.12 6.30 22.25
C GLU A 15 -8.72 5.71 22.43
N VAL A 16 -8.18 5.17 21.34
CA VAL A 16 -6.88 4.52 21.32
C VAL A 16 -6.09 5.01 20.12
N ASP A 17 -4.77 4.99 20.25
CA ASP A 17 -3.88 5.38 19.16
C ASP A 17 -4.05 4.50 17.92
N ARG A 18 -3.74 5.08 16.75
CA ARG A 18 -3.88 4.43 15.44
C ARG A 18 -3.17 3.07 15.36
N MET A 19 -2.04 2.92 16.05
CA MET A 19 -1.28 1.66 16.12
C MET A 19 -2.11 0.47 16.59
N ARG A 20 -3.18 0.69 17.37
CA ARG A 20 -4.05 -0.39 17.88
C ARG A 20 -5.10 -0.84 16.87
N PHE A 21 -5.20 -0.20 15.70
CA PHE A 21 -6.17 -0.56 14.68
C PHE A 21 -5.63 -0.34 13.26
N LEU A 22 -5.03 -1.41 12.71
CA LEU A 22 -4.50 -1.50 11.36
C LEU A 22 -5.35 -2.48 10.52
N PRO A 23 -6.54 -2.08 10.05
CA PRO A 23 -7.42 -2.99 9.32
C PRO A 23 -6.90 -3.24 7.91
N VAL A 24 -7.03 -4.49 7.44
CA VAL A 24 -6.83 -4.86 6.03
C VAL A 24 -8.16 -5.33 5.47
N LYS A 25 -8.81 -4.50 4.67
CA LYS A 25 -10.12 -4.79 4.07
C LYS A 25 -10.04 -4.95 2.55
N THR A 26 -9.07 -4.27 1.95
CA THR A 26 -8.83 -4.20 0.51
C THR A 26 -7.38 -4.55 0.20
N THR A 27 -7.10 -4.77 -1.08
CA THR A 27 -5.73 -4.92 -1.57
C THR A 27 -4.93 -3.62 -1.50
N ASN A 28 -5.59 -2.45 -1.47
CA ASN A 28 -4.93 -1.16 -1.20
C ASN A 28 -4.35 -1.16 0.22
N ASP A 29 -5.12 -1.63 1.22
CA ASP A 29 -4.62 -1.75 2.61
C ASP A 29 -3.47 -2.77 2.69
N LEU A 30 -3.62 -3.90 1.98
CA LEU A 30 -2.61 -4.95 1.94
C LEU A 30 -1.31 -4.49 1.29
N PHE A 31 -1.40 -3.61 0.29
CA PHE A 31 -0.25 -3.03 -0.40
C PHE A 31 0.65 -2.26 0.58
N ILE A 32 0.04 -1.45 1.45
CA ILE A 32 0.78 -0.73 2.51
C ILE A 32 1.37 -1.72 3.52
N MET A 33 0.57 -2.68 4.00
CA MET A 33 0.99 -3.65 5.02
C MET A 33 2.14 -4.57 4.57
N ARG A 34 2.28 -4.79 3.26
CA ARG A 34 3.38 -5.58 2.69
C ARG A 34 4.62 -4.75 2.33
N SER A 35 4.50 -3.43 2.36
CA SER A 35 5.61 -2.52 2.01
C SER A 35 6.61 -2.36 3.15
N ASP A 36 7.70 -1.66 2.85
CA ASP A 36 8.75 -1.27 3.79
C ASP A 36 8.31 -0.23 4.83
N ARG A 37 7.07 0.26 4.78
CA ARG A 37 6.51 1.16 5.82
C ARG A 37 6.39 0.45 7.17
N PHE A 38 6.06 -0.84 7.15
CA PHE A 38 5.91 -1.64 8.36
C PHE A 38 7.10 -2.56 8.59
N HIS A 39 7.47 -2.69 9.86
CA HIS A 39 8.39 -3.72 10.31
C HIS A 39 7.76 -4.54 11.43
N LEU A 40 8.18 -5.81 11.52
CA LEU A 40 7.73 -6.71 12.57
C LEU A 40 8.66 -6.58 13.77
N THR A 41 8.12 -6.23 14.93
CA THR A 41 8.89 -6.12 16.18
C THR A 41 9.20 -7.51 16.76
N ASP A 42 10.10 -7.57 17.74
CA ASP A 42 10.39 -8.80 18.49
C ASP A 42 9.17 -9.37 19.23
N SER A 43 8.15 -8.53 19.45
CA SER A 43 6.86 -8.92 20.04
C SER A 43 5.82 -9.35 19.00
N TYR A 44 6.22 -9.49 17.72
CA TYR A 44 5.36 -9.80 16.58
C TYR A 44 4.27 -8.75 16.32
N GLU A 45 4.55 -7.49 16.64
CA GLU A 45 3.66 -6.36 16.34
C GLU A 45 4.10 -5.69 15.04
N MET A 46 3.13 -5.19 14.26
CA MET A 46 3.41 -4.42 13.05
C MET A 46 3.55 -2.95 13.43
N GLU A 47 4.76 -2.41 13.31
CA GLU A 47 5.08 -1.04 13.71
C GLU A 47 5.43 -0.16 12.50
N ASP A 48 4.95 1.08 12.55
CA ASP A 48 5.22 2.15 11.59
C ASP A 48 5.77 3.37 12.31
N GLY A 49 6.66 4.13 11.68
CA GLY A 49 7.32 5.27 12.35
C GLY A 49 6.39 6.41 12.75
N ASN A 50 5.36 6.73 11.95
CA ASN A 50 4.45 7.86 12.24
C ASN A 50 2.96 7.54 12.07
N TYR A 51 2.61 6.34 11.59
CA TYR A 51 1.25 5.89 11.30
C TYR A 51 0.46 6.82 10.36
N ILE A 52 1.16 7.63 9.58
CA ILE A 52 0.63 8.44 8.48
C ILE A 52 0.93 7.66 7.20
N PHE A 53 -0.09 7.01 6.67
CA PHE A 53 0.05 6.15 5.50
C PHE A 53 -0.15 6.93 4.20
N PRO A 54 0.55 6.55 3.11
CA PRO A 54 0.25 7.09 1.80
C PRO A 54 -1.17 6.72 1.35
N ASP A 55 -1.79 7.60 0.57
CA ASP A 55 -3.06 7.30 -0.08
C ASP A 55 -2.82 6.31 -1.23
N ILE A 56 -3.44 5.13 -1.16
CA ILE A 56 -3.28 4.06 -2.17
C ILE A 56 -4.56 3.87 -2.96
N ASP A 57 -4.44 3.96 -4.28
CA ASP A 57 -5.53 3.74 -5.22
C ASP A 57 -5.09 2.83 -6.37
N LEU A 58 -5.39 1.53 -6.21
CA LEU A 58 -5.12 0.51 -7.21
C LEU A 58 -6.36 0.28 -8.08
N ASP A 59 -6.16 0.12 -9.39
CA ASP A 59 -7.27 -0.15 -10.32
C ASP A 59 -8.04 -1.43 -9.94
N PRO A 60 -9.33 -1.33 -9.57
CA PRO A 60 -10.10 -2.49 -9.14
C PRO A 60 -10.34 -3.51 -10.25
N ARG A 61 -10.10 -3.16 -11.53
CA ARG A 61 -10.17 -4.11 -12.65
C ARG A 61 -9.08 -5.17 -12.57
N TYR A 62 -7.91 -4.84 -12.00
CA TYR A 62 -6.72 -5.68 -12.01
C TYR A 62 -6.22 -6.05 -10.61
N TYR A 63 -6.47 -5.22 -9.60
CA TYR A 63 -5.89 -5.40 -8.26
C TYR A 63 -6.89 -5.77 -7.19
N ARG A 64 -8.19 -5.93 -7.51
CA ARG A 64 -9.22 -6.18 -6.49
C ARG A 64 -9.09 -7.54 -5.81
N ASN A 65 -8.80 -8.59 -6.58
CA ASN A 65 -8.67 -9.94 -6.03
C ASN A 65 -7.22 -10.22 -5.64
N ILE A 66 -7.05 -11.01 -4.58
CA ILE A 66 -5.71 -11.33 -4.06
C ILE A 66 -4.83 -12.10 -5.06
N ASN A 67 -5.42 -12.96 -5.89
CA ASN A 67 -4.66 -13.71 -6.88
C ASN A 67 -4.11 -12.79 -7.97
N ASP A 68 -4.99 -11.96 -8.54
CA ASP A 68 -4.60 -10.97 -9.55
C ASP A 68 -3.54 -10.02 -8.98
N PHE A 69 -3.73 -9.53 -7.76
CA PHE A 69 -2.75 -8.72 -7.05
C PHE A 69 -1.38 -9.41 -6.94
N ASN A 70 -1.33 -10.68 -6.50
CA ASN A 70 -0.07 -11.41 -6.37
C ASN A 70 0.62 -11.64 -7.72
N GLU A 71 -0.14 -11.84 -8.80
CA GLU A 71 0.43 -11.97 -10.16
C GLU A 71 1.12 -10.68 -10.64
N ARG A 72 0.60 -9.51 -10.26
CA ARG A 72 1.18 -8.21 -10.63
C ARG A 72 2.38 -7.82 -9.77
N PHE A 73 2.47 -8.35 -8.54
CA PHE A 73 3.58 -8.14 -7.61
C PHE A 73 4.35 -9.44 -7.32
N PRO A 74 5.01 -10.06 -8.33
CA PRO A 74 5.64 -11.37 -8.18
C PRO A 74 6.88 -11.38 -7.27
N TYR A 75 7.54 -10.23 -7.08
CA TYR A 75 8.81 -10.12 -6.34
C TYR A 75 8.69 -9.42 -4.98
N SER A 76 7.49 -8.93 -4.63
CA SER A 76 7.11 -8.05 -3.50
C SER A 76 6.45 -6.77 -4.03
N VAL A 77 5.84 -6.01 -3.11
CA VAL A 77 5.31 -4.67 -3.42
C VAL A 77 6.46 -3.65 -3.47
N PRO A 78 6.36 -2.59 -4.27
CA PRO A 78 7.32 -1.50 -4.29
C PRO A 78 7.55 -0.85 -2.90
N ALA A 79 8.73 -0.27 -2.72
CA ALA A 79 9.05 0.53 -1.54
C ALA A 79 8.20 1.81 -1.51
N LEU A 80 7.63 2.14 -0.35
CA LEU A 80 6.69 3.25 -0.14
C LEU A 80 7.17 4.27 0.90
N ALA A 81 8.36 4.08 1.51
CA ALA A 81 8.88 4.97 2.54
C ALA A 81 8.91 6.46 2.14
N ALA A 82 9.12 6.76 0.85
CA ALA A 82 9.14 8.11 0.30
C ALA A 82 7.85 8.54 -0.41
N ALA A 83 6.83 7.68 -0.46
CA ALA A 83 5.57 7.94 -1.14
C ALA A 83 4.60 8.71 -0.25
N LYS A 84 3.91 9.68 -0.84
CA LYS A 84 2.78 10.39 -0.26
C LYS A 84 1.46 9.82 -0.79
N SER A 85 1.42 9.46 -2.06
CA SER A 85 0.30 8.76 -2.67
C SER A 85 0.79 7.81 -3.77
N VAL A 86 0.01 6.77 -4.05
CA VAL A 86 0.24 5.82 -5.14
C VAL A 86 -1.06 5.60 -5.88
N THR A 87 -1.09 5.97 -7.16
CA THR A 87 -2.22 5.71 -8.05
C THR A 87 -1.76 4.83 -9.20
N ILE A 88 -2.36 3.65 -9.36
CA ILE A 88 -2.06 2.73 -10.45
C ILE A 88 -3.35 2.48 -11.24
N ARG A 89 -3.30 2.77 -12.55
CA ARG A 89 -4.38 2.57 -13.51
C ARG A 89 -3.91 1.65 -14.65
N GLY A 90 -4.76 0.70 -15.04
CA GLY A 90 -4.38 -0.31 -16.04
C GLY A 90 -3.65 -1.53 -15.47
N ASP A 91 -3.19 -2.39 -16.37
CA ASP A 91 -2.55 -3.68 -16.04
C ASP A 91 -1.03 -3.52 -15.90
N TRP A 92 -0.58 -3.07 -14.73
CA TRP A 92 0.84 -2.92 -14.43
C TRP A 92 1.41 -4.12 -13.68
N THR A 93 2.55 -4.61 -14.16
CA THR A 93 3.36 -5.63 -13.50
C THR A 93 4.68 -5.02 -13.04
N PHE A 94 5.21 -5.51 -11.92
CA PHE A 94 6.35 -4.89 -11.27
C PHE A 94 7.55 -5.83 -11.19
N GLY A 95 8.71 -5.28 -11.58
CA GLY A 95 10.00 -5.89 -11.35
C GLY A 95 10.40 -5.89 -9.87
N ASN A 96 11.58 -6.41 -9.60
CA ASN A 96 12.15 -6.41 -8.26
C ASN A 96 12.72 -5.02 -7.90
N GLN A 97 12.70 -4.67 -6.62
CA GLN A 97 13.33 -3.44 -6.09
C GLN A 97 12.80 -2.12 -6.67
N VAL A 98 11.53 -2.07 -7.09
CA VAL A 98 10.88 -0.83 -7.52
C VAL A 98 10.62 0.07 -6.31
N SER A 99 10.82 1.38 -6.47
CA SER A 99 10.56 2.38 -5.41
C SER A 99 9.57 3.43 -5.87
N MET A 100 8.61 3.80 -5.01
CA MET A 100 7.63 4.86 -5.25
C MET A 100 7.90 6.06 -4.35
N PHE A 101 7.77 7.26 -4.90
CA PHE A 101 8.02 8.49 -4.16
C PHE A 101 7.03 9.60 -4.52
N SER A 102 6.87 10.57 -3.60
CA SER A 102 5.95 11.69 -3.76
C SER A 102 4.53 11.22 -4.13
N ASP A 103 3.85 11.91 -5.04
CA ASP A 103 2.57 11.50 -5.62
C ASP A 103 2.84 10.57 -6.83
N ALA A 104 3.12 9.29 -6.58
CA ALA A 104 3.48 8.31 -7.61
C ALA A 104 2.26 7.92 -8.46
N VAL A 105 2.38 8.02 -9.79
CA VAL A 105 1.27 7.77 -10.71
C VAL A 105 1.70 6.85 -11.85
N LEU A 106 0.92 5.81 -12.12
CA LEU A 106 0.98 5.02 -13.35
C LEU A 106 -0.37 5.08 -14.05
N GLU A 107 -0.36 5.62 -15.26
CA GLU A 107 -1.57 5.76 -16.08
C GLU A 107 -1.90 4.48 -16.86
N ASP A 108 -3.17 4.35 -17.25
CA ASP A 108 -3.63 3.23 -18.08
C ASP A 108 -3.20 3.47 -19.53
N THR A 109 -2.25 2.67 -20.01
CA THR A 109 -1.76 2.72 -21.40
C THR A 109 -2.69 1.97 -22.36
N GLY A 110 -3.72 1.28 -21.85
CA GLY A 110 -4.62 0.43 -22.63
C GLY A 110 -4.02 -0.95 -22.97
N GLU A 111 -2.78 -1.23 -22.56
CA GLU A 111 -2.10 -2.50 -22.75
C GLU A 111 -1.29 -2.91 -21.51
N PRO A 112 -1.01 -4.22 -21.32
CA PRO A 112 -0.19 -4.67 -20.22
C PRO A 112 1.19 -4.00 -20.23
N SER A 113 1.54 -3.39 -19.10
CA SER A 113 2.76 -2.59 -18.95
C SER A 113 3.60 -3.11 -17.79
N TYR A 114 4.91 -2.85 -17.85
CA TYR A 114 5.87 -3.39 -16.91
C TYR A 114 6.79 -2.29 -16.37
N VAL A 115 6.97 -2.26 -15.06
CA VAL A 115 7.98 -1.43 -14.39
C VAL A 115 9.26 -2.26 -14.24
N PRO A 116 10.38 -1.87 -14.88
CA PRO A 116 11.63 -2.60 -14.78
C PRO A 116 12.21 -2.68 -13.36
N ASN A 117 13.17 -3.59 -13.18
CA ASN A 117 13.83 -3.79 -11.89
C ASN A 117 14.60 -2.55 -11.47
N GLY A 118 14.49 -2.15 -10.20
CA GLY A 118 15.24 -1.03 -9.63
C GLY A 118 14.77 0.36 -10.07
N GLU A 119 13.70 0.45 -10.87
CA GLU A 119 13.18 1.73 -11.35
C GLU A 119 12.41 2.49 -10.27
N PHE A 120 12.32 3.80 -10.47
CA PHE A 120 11.58 4.70 -9.61
C PHE A 120 10.28 5.11 -10.27
N VAL A 121 9.22 5.19 -9.48
CA VAL A 121 7.91 5.67 -9.93
C VAL A 121 7.55 6.93 -9.13
N GLY A 122 7.43 8.03 -9.85
CA GLY A 122 7.15 9.35 -9.31
C GLY A 122 5.92 10.00 -9.95
N PRO A 123 5.77 11.32 -9.80
CA PRO A 123 4.66 12.08 -10.39
C PRO A 123 4.60 12.05 -11.91
N GLN A 124 5.69 11.71 -12.60
CA GLN A 124 5.75 11.64 -14.06
C GLN A 124 5.67 10.21 -14.61
N GLY A 125 5.37 9.22 -13.76
CA GLY A 125 5.42 7.82 -14.15
C GLY A 125 6.74 7.17 -13.76
N ILE A 126 7.29 6.36 -14.66
CA ILE A 126 8.61 5.75 -14.49
C ILE A 126 9.66 6.83 -14.73
N GLU A 127 10.44 7.15 -13.71
CA GLU A 127 11.46 8.18 -13.73
C GLU A 127 12.85 7.54 -13.56
N PRO A 128 13.86 7.93 -14.36
CA PRO A 128 15.21 7.43 -14.20
C PRO A 128 15.77 7.86 -12.83
N ASP A 129 16.67 7.04 -12.29
CA ASP A 129 17.47 7.33 -11.08
C ASP A 129 18.55 8.42 -11.34
N GLU A 130 18.23 9.42 -12.16
CA GLU A 130 19.10 10.57 -12.46
C GLU A 130 18.68 11.77 -11.60
N TRP A 131 18.62 11.58 -10.28
CA TRP A 131 18.49 12.65 -9.29
C TRP A 131 19.79 12.88 -8.49
N VAL A 132 20.94 12.67 -9.14
CA VAL A 132 22.29 12.97 -8.59
C VAL A 132 23.01 14.00 -9.44
#